data_AF-A0A8S0Z7K0-F1
#
_entry.id   AF-A0A8S0Z7K0-F1
#
_cell.length_a   1.000
_cell.length_b   1.000
_cell.length_c   1.000
_cell.angle_alpha   90.00
_cell.angle_beta   90.00
_cell.angle_gamma   90.00
#
_symmetry.space_group_name_H-M   'P 1'
#
loop_
_entity.id
_entity.type
_entity.pdbx_description
1 polymer ?
#
loop_
_entity_poly.entity_id
_entity_poly.type
_entity_poly.pdbx_seq_one_letter_code
_entity_poly.pdbx_strand_id
1 'polypeptide(L)'
;MCLPLRYGLITWGYFRLILAGIILLGASLSVHRRLRTTVDRREEYNVFNSFNIIILSIVILMVVADIILGVIFIVSCHKKNVKLISKYYHYTIVLLAIFIPLSLYCGCAALYHMYTTKPPLSFILAFVLLDLFSLFVYIVIQIYAVLLIRSEIIKLKNNGQFRFENKAAEAECYLRIDNSIGQNKREDETEKNDIGVITAEV
;
A
#
# COMPACT_ATOMS: atom_id res chain seq x y z
N MET A 1 10.93 8.66 -19.97
CA MET A 1 11.04 7.23 -19.61
C MET A 1 9.87 6.88 -18.70
N CYS A 2 8.89 6.12 -19.20
CA CYS A 2 7.72 5.71 -18.44
C CYS A 2 8.08 4.50 -17.58
N LEU A 3 8.67 4.74 -16.40
CA LEU A 3 8.89 3.68 -15.43
C LEU A 3 7.54 3.09 -15.01
N PRO A 4 7.36 1.76 -15.07
CA PRO A 4 6.13 1.14 -14.63
C PRO A 4 5.90 1.50 -13.16
N LEU A 5 4.82 2.26 -12.90
CA LEU A 5 4.42 2.83 -11.61
C LEU A 5 4.51 1.84 -10.43
N ARG A 6 4.42 0.54 -10.72
CA ARG A 6 4.52 -0.56 -9.76
C ARG A 6 5.93 -0.76 -9.16
N TYR A 7 6.99 -0.62 -9.96
CA TYR A 7 8.36 -0.84 -9.47
C TYR A 7 8.85 0.33 -8.61
N GLY A 8 8.47 1.55 -8.97
CA GLY A 8 8.74 2.74 -8.14
C GLY A 8 8.10 2.61 -6.75
N LEU A 9 6.88 2.08 -6.69
CA LEU A 9 6.14 1.85 -5.44
C LEU A 9 6.85 0.86 -4.51
N ILE A 10 7.25 -0.29 -5.07
CA ILE A 10 7.94 -1.34 -4.31
C ILE A 10 9.28 -0.81 -3.80
N THR A 11 10.04 -0.14 -4.67
CA THR A 11 11.34 0.45 -4.31
C THR A 11 11.20 1.51 -3.20
N TRP A 12 10.18 2.36 -3.29
CA TRP A 12 9.87 3.34 -2.25
C TRP A 12 9.49 2.68 -0.92
N GLY A 13 8.67 1.63 -0.95
CA GLY A 13 8.31 0.85 0.23
C GLY A 13 9.54 0.25 0.94
N TYR A 14 10.47 -0.33 0.17
CA TYR A 14 11.73 -0.84 0.72
C TYR A 14 12.61 0.26 1.30
N PHE A 15 12.74 1.40 0.60
CA PHE A 15 13.52 2.53 1.09
C PHE A 15 12.97 3.07 2.43
N ARG A 16 11.65 3.23 2.53
CA ARG A 16 10.97 3.62 3.77
C ARG A 16 11.23 2.60 4.89
N LEU A 17 11.20 1.30 4.59
CA LEU A 17 11.41 0.24 5.57
C LEU A 17 12.85 0.24 6.11
N ILE A 18 13.84 0.46 5.24
CA ILE A 18 15.25 0.61 5.63
C ILE A 18 15.41 1.84 6.53
N LEU A 19 14.84 2.99 6.13
CA LEU A 19 14.88 4.20 6.95
C LEU A 19 14.24 4.01 8.32
N ALA A 20 13.06 3.36 8.38
CA ALA A 20 12.38 3.04 9.63
C ALA A 20 13.24 2.12 10.53
N GLY A 21 13.94 1.15 9.94
CA GLY A 21 14.88 0.29 10.64
C GLY A 21 16.06 1.06 11.27
N ILE A 22 16.64 2.00 10.53
CA ILE A 22 17.72 2.86 11.04
C ILE A 22 17.22 3.73 12.22
N ILE A 23 16.02 4.29 12.09
CA ILE A 23 15.38 5.08 13.16
C ILE A 23 15.13 4.21 14.39
N LEU A 24 14.62 2.99 14.22
CA LEU A 24 14.38 2.04 15.30
C LEU A 24 15.67 1.70 16.05
N LEU A 25 16.77 1.46 15.32
CA LEU A 25 18.08 1.21 15.92
C LEU A 25 18.56 2.43 16.72
N GLY A 26 18.48 3.63 16.15
CA GLY A 26 18.86 4.86 16.85
C GLY A 26 18.03 5.11 18.11
N ALA A 27 16.72 4.91 18.05
CA ALA A 27 15.82 5.03 19.19
C ALA A 27 16.13 3.98 20.28
N SER A 28 16.37 2.73 19.88
CA SER A 28 16.71 1.64 20.81
C SER A 28 18.04 1.90 21.53
N LEU A 29 19.06 2.38 20.79
CA LEU A 29 20.34 2.78 21.37
C LEU A 29 20.17 3.97 22.34
N SER A 30 19.25 4.89 22.03
CA SER A 30 18.94 6.04 22.89
C SER A 30 18.29 5.60 24.21
N VAL A 31 17.33 4.67 24.18
CA VAL A 31 16.79 4.04 25.41
C VAL A 31 17.91 3.37 26.18
N HIS A 32 18.71 2.55 25.51
CA HIS A 32 19.73 1.75 26.18
C HIS A 32 20.78 2.61 26.87
N ARG A 33 21.22 3.70 26.22
CA ARG A 33 22.13 4.69 26.83
C ARG A 33 21.50 5.36 28.05
N ARG A 34 20.24 5.81 27.93
CA ARG A 34 19.51 6.46 29.04
C ARG A 34 19.34 5.52 30.23
N LEU A 35 18.96 4.26 29.97
CA LEU A 35 18.80 3.24 30.99
C LEU A 35 20.12 2.91 31.69
N ARG A 36 21.22 2.79 30.93
CA ARG A 36 22.56 2.57 31.49
C ARG A 36 22.99 3.73 32.37
N THR A 37 22.80 4.97 31.93
CA THR A 37 23.14 6.15 32.74
C THR A 37 22.34 6.24 34.04
N THR A 38 21.06 5.82 34.04
CA THR A 38 20.22 5.79 35.25
C THR A 38 20.57 4.65 36.21
N VAL A 39 21.17 3.57 35.73
CA VAL A 39 21.62 2.46 36.58
C VAL A 39 23.00 2.77 37.19
N ASP A 40 23.92 3.34 36.40
CA ASP A 40 25.28 3.67 36.85
C ASP A 40 25.32 4.90 37.78
N ARG A 41 24.52 5.94 37.49
CA ARG A 41 24.29 7.03 38.44
C ARG A 41 23.06 6.69 39.24
N ARG A 42 23.25 6.32 40.51
CA ARG A 42 22.22 6.22 41.56
C ARG A 42 21.58 7.59 41.86
N GLU A 43 21.34 8.40 40.83
CA GLU A 43 20.67 9.69 40.90
C GLU A 43 19.19 9.44 41.23
N GLU A 44 18.67 10.30 42.10
CA GLU A 44 17.29 10.29 42.55
C GLU A 44 16.33 10.13 41.36
N TYR A 45 15.36 9.23 41.51
CA TYR A 45 14.28 8.97 40.56
C TYR A 45 13.49 10.26 40.30
N ASN A 46 13.98 11.10 39.40
CA ASN A 46 13.26 12.26 38.93
C ASN A 46 12.12 11.76 38.05
N VAL A 47 10.89 12.01 38.50
CA VAL A 47 9.63 11.65 37.82
C VAL A 47 9.66 12.02 36.33
N PHE A 48 10.29 13.15 35.99
CA PHE A 48 10.48 13.63 34.62
C PHE A 48 11.29 12.67 33.72
N ASN A 49 12.31 11.99 34.26
CA ASN A 49 13.13 11.07 33.47
C ASN A 49 12.38 9.76 33.18
N SER A 50 11.59 9.27 34.15
CA SER A 50 10.70 8.12 33.96
C SER A 50 9.65 8.36 32.88
N PHE A 51 9.01 9.55 32.88
CA PHE A 51 8.05 9.92 31.83
C PHE A 51 8.68 9.93 30.44
N ASN A 52 9.91 10.47 30.29
CA ASN A 52 10.61 10.47 29.01
C ASN A 52 10.92 9.06 28.50
N ILE A 53 11.30 8.13 29.38
CA ILE A 53 11.56 6.72 29.02
C ILE A 53 10.26 6.04 28.53
N ILE A 54 9.14 6.30 29.20
CA ILE A 54 7.82 5.76 28.80
C ILE A 54 7.45 6.29 27.41
N ILE A 55 7.57 7.61 27.18
CA ILE A 55 7.28 8.22 25.88
C ILE A 55 8.18 7.63 24.79
N LEU A 56 9.48 7.47 25.04
CA LEU A 56 10.39 6.88 24.07
C LEU A 56 10.01 5.43 23.73
N SER A 57 9.54 4.68 24.73
CA SER A 57 9.06 3.31 24.55
C SER A 57 7.79 3.25 23.68
N ILE A 58 6.86 4.19 23.87
CA ILE A 58 5.67 4.33 23.02
C ILE A 58 6.06 4.67 21.57
N VAL A 59 7.02 5.57 21.39
CA VAL A 59 7.55 5.94 20.06
C VAL A 59 8.15 4.72 19.36
N ILE A 60 8.94 3.90 20.07
CA ILE A 60 9.50 2.65 19.54
C ILE A 60 8.39 1.70 19.09
N LEU A 61 7.35 1.53 19.90
CA LEU A 61 6.21 0.67 19.56
C LEU A 61 5.48 1.16 18.30
N MET A 62 5.34 2.47 18.13
CA MET A 62 4.79 3.04 16.89
C MET A 62 5.68 2.81 15.67
N VAL A 63 7.01 2.95 15.81
CA VAL A 63 7.95 2.67 14.71
C VAL A 63 7.88 1.20 14.31
N VAL A 64 7.78 0.28 15.28
CA VAL A 64 7.58 -1.15 15.00
C VAL A 64 6.26 -1.39 14.26
N ALA A 65 5.18 -0.73 14.67
CA ALA A 65 3.90 -0.80 13.96
C ALA A 65 4.00 -0.27 12.51
N ASP A 66 4.73 0.82 12.28
CA ASP A 66 4.98 1.36 10.94
C ASP A 66 5.77 0.39 10.07
N ILE A 67 6.78 -0.30 10.62
CA ILE A 67 7.53 -1.34 9.92
C ILE A 67 6.63 -2.52 9.55
N ILE A 68 5.81 -3.03 10.48
CA ILE A 68 4.88 -4.14 10.22
C ILE A 68 3.93 -3.76 9.08
N LEU A 69 3.42 -2.53 9.09
CA LEU A 69 2.55 -2.03 8.03
C LEU A 69 3.29 -1.87 6.71
N GLY A 70 4.53 -1.38 6.72
CA GLY A 70 5.40 -1.36 5.55
C GLY A 70 5.57 -2.75 4.92
N VAL A 71 5.76 -3.79 5.75
CA VAL A 71 5.83 -5.19 5.27
C VAL A 71 4.50 -5.64 4.68
N ILE A 72 3.38 -5.40 5.39
CA ILE A 72 2.05 -5.78 4.90
C ILE A 72 1.74 -5.09 3.57
N PHE A 73 2.15 -3.84 3.41
CA PHE A 73 2.03 -3.08 2.17
C PHE A 73 2.78 -3.76 1.02
N ILE A 74 4.07 -4.07 1.23
CA ILE A 74 4.89 -4.76 0.23
C ILE A 74 4.24 -6.10 -0.16
N VAL A 75 3.83 -6.91 0.82
CA VAL A 75 3.17 -8.20 0.59
C VAL A 75 1.85 -8.04 -0.16
N SER A 76 1.08 -6.97 0.13
CA SER A 76 -0.19 -6.68 -0.54
C SER A 76 -0.01 -6.33 -2.01
N CYS A 77 1.02 -5.53 -2.34
CA CYS A 77 1.39 -5.21 -3.72
C CYS A 77 1.86 -6.45 -4.51
N HIS A 78 2.49 -7.42 -3.83
CA HIS A 78 2.85 -8.70 -4.44
C HIS A 78 1.64 -9.59 -4.69
N LYS A 79 0.73 -9.74 -3.72
CA LYS A 79 -0.42 -10.65 -3.80
C LYS A 79 -1.62 -10.13 -4.62
N LYS A 80 -1.61 -8.87 -5.09
CA LYS A 80 -2.71 -8.25 -5.88
C LYS A 80 -4.11 -8.37 -5.22
N ASN A 81 -4.16 -8.51 -3.90
CA ASN A 81 -5.40 -8.76 -3.18
C ASN A 81 -6.06 -7.43 -2.77
N VAL A 82 -7.07 -7.01 -3.54
CA VAL A 82 -7.79 -5.72 -3.35
C VAL A 82 -8.39 -5.59 -1.94
N LYS A 83 -8.88 -6.69 -1.36
CA LYS A 83 -9.45 -6.70 0.01
C LYS A 83 -8.41 -6.34 1.09
N LEU A 84 -7.16 -6.74 0.91
CA LEU A 84 -6.06 -6.46 1.85
C LEU A 84 -5.61 -5.00 1.75
N ILE A 85 -5.52 -4.49 0.52
CA ILE A 85 -5.16 -3.10 0.24
C ILE A 85 -6.19 -2.12 0.84
N SER A 86 -7.49 -2.44 0.77
CA SER A 86 -8.54 -1.60 1.35
C SER A 86 -8.47 -1.50 2.89
N LYS A 87 -8.13 -2.61 3.56
CA LYS A 87 -7.90 -2.60 5.02
C LYS A 87 -6.67 -1.77 5.36
N TYR A 88 -5.58 -1.95 4.61
CA TYR A 88 -4.33 -1.21 4.79
C TYR A 88 -4.53 0.32 4.68
N TYR A 89 -5.36 0.77 3.73
CA TYR A 89 -5.71 2.18 3.58
C TYR A 89 -6.29 2.79 4.86
N HIS A 90 -7.24 2.10 5.51
CA HIS A 90 -7.83 2.58 6.77
C HIS A 90 -6.80 2.63 7.90
N TYR A 91 -5.98 1.59 8.05
CA TYR A 91 -4.91 1.58 9.06
C TYR A 91 -3.90 2.71 8.88
N THR A 92 -3.53 3.02 7.63
CA THR A 92 -2.57 4.09 7.32
C THR A 92 -3.12 5.45 7.74
N ILE A 93 -4.41 5.72 7.50
CA ILE A 93 -5.06 6.96 7.93
C ILE A 93 -5.13 7.07 9.45
N VAL A 94 -5.52 5.99 10.14
CA VAL A 94 -5.59 5.97 11.61
C VAL A 94 -4.22 6.25 12.21
N LEU A 95 -3.15 5.65 11.67
CA LEU A 95 -1.79 5.92 12.15
C LEU A 95 -1.32 7.33 11.87
N LEU A 96 -1.66 7.90 10.71
CA LEU A 96 -1.38 9.32 10.43
C LEU A 96 -2.07 10.22 11.47
N ALA A 97 -3.33 9.92 11.78
CA ALA A 97 -4.11 10.68 12.77
C ALA A 97 -3.54 10.58 14.19
N ILE A 98 -2.91 9.46 14.55
CA ILE A 98 -2.24 9.28 15.85
C ILE A 98 -0.83 9.91 15.85
N PHE A 99 -0.12 9.84 14.72
CA PHE A 99 1.25 10.34 14.61
C PHE A 99 1.34 11.86 14.73
N ILE A 100 0.42 12.60 14.13
CA ILE A 100 0.38 14.08 14.17
C ILE A 100 0.37 14.61 15.62
N PRO A 101 -0.59 14.27 16.49
CA PRO A 101 -0.62 14.77 17.86
C PRO A 101 0.57 14.27 18.69
N LEU A 102 1.04 13.05 18.46
CA LEU A 102 2.23 12.54 19.16
C LEU A 102 3.49 13.33 18.79
N SER A 103 3.68 13.63 17.50
CA SER A 103 4.82 14.42 17.02
C SER A 103 4.79 15.84 17.60
N LEU A 104 3.60 16.47 17.64
CA LEU A 104 3.41 17.78 18.25
C LEU A 104 3.72 17.77 19.74
N TYR A 105 3.24 16.75 20.46
CA TYR A 105 3.54 16.58 21.89
C TYR A 105 5.05 16.42 22.14
N CYS A 106 5.73 15.60 21.34
CA CYS A 106 7.18 15.42 21.43
C CYS A 106 7.94 16.72 21.13
N GLY A 107 7.52 17.46 20.09
CA GLY A 107 8.09 18.78 19.77
C GLY A 107 7.91 19.79 20.90
N CYS A 108 6.72 19.87 21.49
CA CYS A 108 6.45 20.71 22.66
C CYS A 108 7.29 20.31 23.89
N ALA A 109 7.41 19.02 24.17
CA ALA A 109 8.23 18.51 25.26
C ALA A 109 9.73 18.83 25.05
N ALA A 110 10.22 18.68 23.83
CA ALA A 110 11.57 19.05 23.46
C ALA A 110 11.82 20.56 23.60
N LEU A 111 10.87 21.38 23.16
CA LEU A 111 10.92 22.84 23.33
C LEU A 111 10.92 23.26 24.80
N TYR A 112 10.10 22.63 25.64
CA TYR A 112 10.10 22.88 27.08
C TYR A 112 11.46 22.54 27.72
N HIS A 113 12.05 21.42 27.33
CA HIS A 113 13.39 21.03 27.78
C HIS A 113 14.49 21.98 27.26
N MET A 114 14.36 22.50 26.04
CA MET A 114 15.28 23.52 25.54
C MET A 114 15.11 24.84 26.29
N TYR A 115 13.87 25.23 26.62
CA TYR A 115 13.62 26.44 27.40
C TYR A 115 14.31 26.42 28.78
N THR A 116 14.31 25.27 29.47
CA THR A 116 14.99 25.13 30.77
C THR A 116 16.51 25.14 30.67
N THR A 117 17.06 24.58 29.59
CA THR A 117 18.51 24.49 29.36
C THR A 117 19.14 25.77 28.77
N LYS A 118 18.31 26.74 28.36
CA LYS A 118 18.72 28.05 27.82
C LYS A 118 19.82 27.96 26.74
N PRO A 119 19.67 27.14 25.69
CA PRO A 119 20.60 27.12 24.56
C PRO A 119 20.52 28.45 23.78
N PRO A 120 21.51 28.73 22.92
CA PRO A 120 21.48 29.91 22.06
C PRO A 120 20.22 29.91 21.16
N LEU A 121 19.64 31.10 20.94
CA LEU A 121 18.40 31.28 20.17
C LEU A 121 18.48 30.68 18.77
N SER A 122 19.65 30.75 18.11
CA SER A 122 19.89 30.16 16.80
C SER A 122 19.64 28.64 16.77
N PHE A 123 19.96 27.94 17.85
CA PHE A 123 19.74 26.50 17.96
C PHE A 123 18.25 26.16 18.11
N ILE A 124 17.52 26.94 18.92
CA ILE A 124 16.07 26.77 19.11
C ILE A 124 15.35 26.98 17.77
N LEU A 125 15.69 28.06 17.05
CA LEU A 125 15.08 28.37 15.76
C LEU A 125 15.37 27.26 14.73
N ALA A 126 16.61 26.79 14.65
CA ALA A 126 16.99 25.70 13.75
C ALA A 126 16.23 24.40 14.08
N PHE A 127 16.07 24.08 15.37
CA PHE A 127 15.31 22.91 15.82
C PHE A 127 13.84 22.99 15.42
N VAL A 128 13.16 24.12 15.68
CA VAL A 128 11.75 24.32 15.30
C VAL A 128 11.55 24.22 13.80
N LEU A 129 12.43 24.86 13.01
CA LEU A 129 12.34 24.81 11.55
C LEU A 129 12.52 23.38 11.03
N LEU A 130 13.48 22.64 11.59
CA LEU A 130 13.74 21.25 11.21
C LEU A 130 12.59 20.33 11.61
N ASP A 131 11.99 20.53 12.78
CA ASP A 131 10.83 19.77 13.26
C ASP A 131 9.59 20.00 12.37
N LEU A 132 9.27 21.26 12.09
CA LEU A 132 8.18 21.63 11.18
C LEU A 132 8.39 21.10 9.76
N PHE A 133 9.62 21.20 9.25
CA PHE A 133 9.98 20.68 7.94
C PHE A 133 9.85 19.15 7.88
N SER A 134 10.33 18.45 8.92
CA SER A 134 10.19 17.00 9.05
C SER A 134 8.71 16.58 9.05
N LEU A 135 7.88 17.27 9.83
CA LEU A 135 6.43 17.02 9.89
C LEU A 135 5.75 17.26 8.54
N PHE A 136 6.12 18.34 7.84
CA PHE A 136 5.62 18.62 6.49
C PHE A 136 5.99 17.52 5.49
N VAL A 137 7.27 17.13 5.44
CA VAL A 137 7.76 16.07 4.56
C VAL A 137 7.05 14.74 4.87
N TYR A 138 6.86 14.41 6.15
CA TYR A 138 6.13 13.22 6.57
C TYR A 138 4.69 13.22 6.06
N ILE A 139 3.96 14.34 6.18
CA ILE A 139 2.59 14.47 5.68
C ILE A 139 2.55 14.30 4.16
N VAL A 140 3.45 14.97 3.43
CA VAL A 140 3.53 14.87 1.96
C VAL A 140 3.79 13.43 1.54
N ILE A 141 4.72 12.74 2.20
CA ILE A 141 5.03 11.33 1.93
C ILE A 141 3.82 10.44 2.21
N GLN A 142 3.10 10.67 3.31
CA GLN A 142 1.93 9.87 3.66
C GLN A 142 0.76 10.12 2.69
N ILE A 143 0.51 11.36 2.30
CA ILE A 143 -0.48 11.69 1.26
C ILE A 143 -0.10 11.00 -0.05
N TYR A 144 1.17 11.07 -0.44
CA TYR A 144 1.68 10.39 -1.63
C TYR A 144 1.44 8.87 -1.56
N ALA A 145 1.74 8.24 -0.44
CA ALA A 145 1.49 6.81 -0.21
C ALA A 145 -0.01 6.47 -0.34
N VAL A 146 -0.90 7.29 0.23
CA VAL A 146 -2.35 7.14 0.15
C VAL A 146 -2.85 7.27 -1.30
N LEU A 147 -2.37 8.26 -2.05
CA LEU A 147 -2.71 8.45 -3.46
C LEU A 147 -2.24 7.29 -4.33
N LEU A 148 -1.05 6.74 -4.03
CA LEU A 148 -0.52 5.58 -4.72
C LEU A 148 -1.36 4.33 -4.49
N ILE A 149 -1.75 4.05 -3.23
CA ILE A 149 -2.64 2.94 -2.89
C ILE A 149 -3.96 3.07 -3.65
N ARG A 150 -4.55 4.27 -3.67
CA ARG A 150 -5.78 4.53 -4.42
C ARG A 150 -5.61 4.25 -5.91
N SER A 151 -4.48 4.67 -6.49
CA SER A 151 -4.17 4.42 -7.90
C SER A 151 -4.01 2.94 -8.21
N GLU A 152 -3.45 2.14 -7.29
CA GLU A 152 -3.34 0.69 -7.44
C GLU A 152 -4.71 0.00 -7.35
N ILE A 153 -5.57 0.42 -6.41
CA ILE A 153 -6.96 -0.09 -6.29
C ILE A 153 -7.74 0.15 -7.59
N ILE A 154 -7.66 1.36 -8.16
CA ILE A 154 -8.38 1.71 -9.41
C ILE A 154 -7.88 0.84 -10.57
N LYS A 155 -6.56 0.62 -10.69
CA LYS A 155 -5.99 -0.25 -11.73
C LYS A 155 -6.42 -1.70 -11.58
N LEU A 156 -6.44 -2.23 -10.36
CA LEU A 156 -6.91 -3.60 -10.08
C LEU A 156 -8.41 -3.76 -10.36
N LYS A 157 -9.22 -2.74 -10.06
CA LYS A 157 -10.65 -2.73 -10.40
C LYS A 157 -10.89 -2.73 -11.90
N ASN A 158 -10.08 -1.99 -12.67
CA ASN A 158 -10.24 -1.86 -14.13
C ASN A 158 -9.63 -3.04 -14.91
N ASN A 159 -8.58 -3.69 -14.39
CA ASN A 159 -7.96 -4.85 -15.05
C ASN A 159 -8.80 -6.14 -15.04
N GLY A 160 -9.95 -6.15 -14.36
CA GLY A 160 -10.94 -7.22 -14.48
C GLY A 160 -11.73 -7.19 -15.81
N GLN A 161 -11.54 -6.17 -16.65
CA GLN A 161 -12.34 -5.92 -17.85
C GLN A 161 -11.56 -5.79 -19.16
N PHE A 162 -10.25 -6.08 -19.19
CA PHE A 162 -9.56 -6.28 -20.48
C PHE A 162 -9.87 -7.67 -21.02
N ARG A 163 -11.13 -7.85 -21.45
CA ARG A 163 -11.49 -8.89 -22.40
C ARG A 163 -10.95 -8.40 -23.73
N PHE A 164 -9.82 -8.95 -24.17
CA PHE A 164 -9.40 -8.78 -25.56
C PHE A 164 -10.48 -9.44 -26.41
N GLU A 165 -11.44 -8.65 -26.89
CA GLU A 165 -12.28 -9.05 -28.01
C GLU A 165 -11.34 -9.26 -29.18
N ASN A 166 -10.95 -10.51 -29.36
CA ASN A 166 -10.30 -10.96 -30.58
C ASN A 166 -11.33 -10.85 -31.70
N LYS A 167 -11.48 -9.65 -32.27
CA LYS A 167 -12.31 -9.45 -33.46
C LYS A 167 -11.77 -10.17 -34.70
N ALA A 168 -10.56 -10.75 -34.63
CA ALA A 168 -10.03 -11.58 -35.70
C ALA A 168 -10.50 -13.05 -35.64
N ALA A 169 -11.14 -13.48 -34.54
CA ALA A 169 -11.77 -14.80 -34.45
C ALA A 169 -13.22 -14.84 -34.98
N GLU A 170 -13.81 -13.68 -35.31
CA GLU A 170 -15.11 -13.56 -36.00
C GLU A 170 -14.96 -13.45 -37.53
N ALA A 171 -13.83 -13.88 -38.10
CA ALA A 171 -13.80 -14.18 -39.53
C ALA A 171 -14.56 -15.49 -39.76
N GLU A 172 -15.89 -15.42 -39.82
CA GLU A 172 -16.75 -16.48 -40.32
C GLU A 172 -16.33 -16.78 -41.77
N CYS A 173 -15.50 -17.80 -41.94
CA CYS A 173 -15.11 -18.29 -43.25
C CYS A 173 -16.25 -19.16 -43.79
N TYR A 174 -17.20 -18.54 -44.50
CA TYR A 174 -18.23 -19.28 -45.23
C TYR A 174 -17.59 -19.98 -46.44
N LEU A 175 -17.36 -21.28 -46.34
CA LEU A 175 -17.03 -22.10 -47.50
C LEU A 175 -18.32 -22.33 -48.30
N ARG A 176 -18.54 -21.53 -49.34
CA ARG A 176 -19.59 -21.77 -50.32
C ARG A 176 -19.16 -22.91 -51.24
N ILE A 177 -19.69 -24.11 -51.00
CA ILE A 177 -19.53 -25.24 -51.93
C ILE A 177 -20.53 -25.02 -53.07
N ASP A 178 -20.06 -24.44 -54.17
CA ASP A 178 -20.82 -24.43 -55.42
C ASP A 178 -20.79 -25.84 -56.02
N ASN A 179 -21.83 -26.63 -55.72
CA ASN A 179 -22.10 -27.90 -56.39
C ASN A 179 -22.49 -27.63 -57.85
N SER A 180 -21.49 -27.57 -58.73
CA SER A 180 -21.71 -27.43 -60.19
C SER A 180 -20.77 -28.31 -61.01
N ILE A 181 -20.76 -29.61 -60.72
CA ILE A 181 -20.39 -30.67 -61.68
C ILE A 181 -21.19 -31.91 -61.21
N GLY A 182 -22.02 -32.61 -61.96
CA GLY A 182 -22.45 -32.61 -63.35
C GLY A 182 -23.36 -33.84 -63.47
N GLN A 183 -24.45 -33.73 -64.22
CA GLN A 183 -25.40 -34.83 -64.47
C GLN A 183 -24.70 -36.06 -65.05
N ASN A 184 -24.97 -37.28 -64.54
CA ASN A 184 -25.52 -38.36 -65.35
C ASN A 184 -25.87 -39.66 -64.58
N LYS A 185 -26.88 -40.34 -65.13
CA LYS A 185 -27.33 -41.74 -64.98
C LYS A 185 -28.48 -42.08 -64.01
N ARG A 186 -29.46 -42.74 -64.65
CA ARG A 186 -30.77 -43.27 -64.25
C ARG A 186 -30.69 -44.59 -63.47
N GLU A 187 -31.87 -44.98 -62.96
CA GLU A 187 -32.45 -46.31 -62.64
C GLU A 187 -32.84 -46.38 -61.15
N ASP A 188 -34.10 -46.11 -60.81
CA ASP A 188 -35.34 -46.92 -60.90
C ASP A 188 -35.68 -47.64 -59.57
N GLU A 189 -36.92 -47.40 -59.15
CA GLU A 189 -37.84 -48.31 -58.46
C GLU A 189 -37.72 -48.65 -56.94
N THR A 190 -38.65 -48.03 -56.18
CA THR A 190 -39.78 -48.68 -55.49
C THR A 190 -39.79 -48.81 -53.95
N GLU A 191 -40.94 -48.36 -53.42
CA GLU A 191 -41.72 -48.82 -52.25
C GLU A 191 -41.72 -48.08 -50.90
N LYS A 192 -42.85 -47.37 -50.71
CA LYS A 192 -43.83 -47.43 -49.61
C LYS A 192 -43.53 -46.89 -48.20
N ASN A 193 -44.49 -46.06 -47.77
CA ASN A 193 -45.22 -46.01 -46.48
C ASN A 193 -44.40 -45.87 -45.17
N ASP A 194 -44.80 -45.14 -44.14
CA ASP A 194 -46.10 -44.66 -43.70
C ASP A 194 -45.90 -43.46 -42.75
N ILE A 195 -46.84 -42.51 -42.82
CA ILE A 195 -47.61 -41.89 -41.73
C ILE A 195 -46.86 -41.47 -40.44
N GLY A 196 -46.93 -40.17 -40.14
CA GLY A 196 -46.54 -39.64 -38.83
C GLY A 196 -46.81 -38.16 -38.64
N VAL A 197 -48.07 -37.75 -38.77
CA VAL A 197 -48.64 -36.48 -38.29
C VAL A 197 -48.24 -36.21 -36.83
N ILE A 198 -47.93 -34.96 -36.46
CA ILE A 198 -48.56 -34.19 -35.36
C ILE A 198 -48.13 -32.72 -35.45
N THR A 199 -49.15 -31.87 -35.46
CA THR A 199 -49.23 -30.42 -35.48
C THR A 199 -49.01 -29.76 -34.10
N ALA A 200 -48.40 -28.58 -34.14
CA ALA A 200 -48.78 -27.29 -33.52
C ALA A 200 -49.29 -27.14 -32.06
N GLU A 201 -48.78 -26.07 -31.45
CA GLU A 201 -49.37 -25.15 -30.44
C GLU A 201 -49.54 -25.61 -28.98
N VAL A 202 -48.84 -24.94 -28.04
CA VAL A 202 -49.35 -23.77 -27.27
C VAL A 202 -48.19 -22.81 -26.99
#